data_AF-A0A7K2WR36-F1
#
_entry.id   AF-A0A7K2WR36-F1
#
_cell.length_a   1.000
_cell.length_b   1.000
_cell.length_c   1.000
_cell.angle_alpha   90.00
_cell.angle_beta   90.00
_cell.angle_gamma   90.00
#
_symmetry.space_group_name_H-M   'P 1'
#
loop_
_entity.id
_entity.type
_entity.pdbx_description
1 polymer ?
#
loop_
_entity_poly.entity_id
_entity_poly.type
_entity_poly.pdbx_seq_one_letter_code
_entity_poly.pdbx_strand_id
1 'polypeptide(L)'
;MASVSTSPPPSGRRPASDVVPLSLCAREPRVPADRLVAEMVPPPRFDSVRFDTYVPDPKQPSQAEAVTVLSAFAAGLGGGAHASGSGG
;
A
#
# COMPACT_ATOMS: atom_id res chain seq x y z
N MET A 1 -45.21 -42.35 -24.98
CA MET A 1 -45.76 -41.01 -24.68
C MET A 1 -44.78 -40.31 -23.74
N ALA A 2 -43.76 -39.62 -24.27
CA ALA A 2 -42.77 -38.92 -23.47
C ALA A 2 -43.25 -37.48 -23.21
N SER A 3 -43.34 -37.10 -21.93
CA SER A 3 -43.82 -35.81 -21.46
C SER A 3 -42.69 -34.77 -21.57
N VAL A 4 -42.91 -33.68 -22.33
CA VAL A 4 -41.98 -32.55 -22.43
C VAL A 4 -42.22 -31.63 -21.23
N SER A 5 -41.20 -31.53 -20.37
CA SER A 5 -41.18 -30.67 -19.19
C SER A 5 -40.61 -29.29 -19.58
N THR A 6 -41.45 -28.26 -19.65
CA THR A 6 -41.02 -26.87 -19.91
C THR A 6 -40.51 -26.21 -18.62
N SER A 7 -39.32 -25.59 -18.69
CA SER A 7 -38.73 -24.80 -17.59
C SER A 7 -39.39 -23.41 -17.49
N PRO A 8 -39.59 -22.85 -16.27
CA PRO A 8 -40.07 -21.48 -16.12
C PRO A 8 -38.99 -20.46 -16.52
N PRO A 9 -39.37 -19.23 -16.89
CA PRO A 9 -38.43 -18.17 -17.27
C PRO A 9 -37.59 -17.73 -16.06
N PRO A 10 -36.36 -17.21 -16.29
CA PRO A 10 -35.56 -16.65 -15.23
C PRO A 10 -36.33 -15.51 -14.57
N SER A 11 -36.50 -15.60 -13.24
CA SER A 11 -37.12 -14.56 -12.43
C SER A 11 -36.41 -13.23 -12.70
N GLY A 12 -37.20 -12.22 -13.06
CA GLY A 12 -36.70 -10.91 -13.46
C GLY A 12 -35.73 -10.32 -12.44
N ARG A 13 -34.59 -9.84 -12.94
CA ARG A 13 -33.64 -9.01 -12.19
C ARG A 13 -34.43 -7.84 -11.59
N ARG A 14 -34.54 -7.77 -10.24
CA ARG A 14 -35.05 -6.56 -9.55
C ARG A 14 -34.31 -5.36 -10.16
N PRO A 15 -35.00 -4.27 -10.50
CA PRO A 15 -34.29 -3.07 -10.91
C PRO A 15 -33.32 -2.76 -9.77
N ALA A 16 -32.02 -2.73 -10.10
CA ALA A 16 -31.07 -2.07 -9.23
C ALA A 16 -31.68 -0.68 -9.06
N SER A 17 -32.07 -0.33 -7.83
CA SER A 17 -32.32 1.06 -7.48
C SER A 17 -31.17 1.85 -8.11
N ASP A 18 -31.49 2.84 -8.95
CA ASP A 18 -30.56 3.73 -9.67
C ASP A 18 -29.73 4.55 -8.66
N VAL A 19 -28.95 3.85 -7.84
CA VAL A 19 -27.87 4.43 -7.06
C VAL A 19 -26.75 4.56 -8.06
N VAL A 20 -26.81 5.64 -8.82
CA VAL A 20 -25.70 6.06 -9.67
C VAL A 20 -24.50 6.23 -8.72
N PRO A 21 -23.40 5.49 -8.92
CA PRO A 21 -22.24 5.63 -8.04
C PRO A 21 -21.78 7.08 -8.05
N LEU A 22 -21.69 7.68 -6.87
CA LEU A 22 -21.16 9.04 -6.74
C LEU A 22 -19.77 9.10 -7.36
N SER A 23 -19.54 10.14 -8.17
CA SER A 23 -18.23 10.41 -8.76
C SER A 23 -17.17 10.52 -7.68
N LEU A 24 -16.01 9.86 -7.87
CA LEU A 24 -14.88 9.97 -6.95
C LEU A 24 -14.35 11.40 -6.87
N CYS A 25 -14.44 12.15 -7.96
CA CYS A 25 -14.01 13.55 -8.03
C CYS A 25 -14.92 14.50 -7.21
N ALA A 26 -16.13 14.06 -6.85
CA ALA A 26 -17.04 14.83 -6.01
C ALA A 26 -16.80 14.59 -4.51
N ARG A 27 -15.82 13.76 -4.14
CA ARG A 27 -15.47 13.48 -2.74
C ARG A 27 -14.39 14.46 -2.28
N GLU A 28 -14.56 14.99 -1.07
CA GLU A 28 -13.57 15.81 -0.38
C GLU A 28 -13.10 15.12 0.90
N PRO A 29 -12.16 14.16 0.82
CA PRO A 29 -11.59 13.54 2.03
C PRO A 29 -10.85 14.60 2.85
N ARG A 30 -11.26 14.78 4.11
CA ARG A 30 -10.54 15.60 5.08
C ARG A 30 -9.65 14.69 5.93
N VAL A 31 -8.35 14.96 5.94
CA VAL A 31 -7.40 14.30 6.83
C VAL A 31 -7.03 15.28 7.94
N PRO A 32 -7.39 14.99 9.22
CA PRO A 32 -6.99 15.81 10.36
C PRO A 32 -5.46 15.92 10.46
N ALA A 33 -4.96 17.06 10.93
CA ALA A 33 -3.52 17.34 10.99
C ALA A 33 -2.76 16.37 11.92
N ASP A 34 -3.37 16.01 13.05
CA ASP A 34 -2.87 15.01 13.99
C ASP A 34 -2.69 13.64 13.33
N ARG A 35 -3.59 13.24 12.44
CA ARG A 35 -3.45 12.01 11.66
C ARG A 35 -2.30 12.08 10.66
N LEU A 36 -2.11 13.22 9.98
CA LEU A 36 -0.97 13.41 9.08
C LEU A 36 0.37 13.31 9.81
N VAL A 37 0.45 13.86 11.02
CA VAL A 37 1.63 13.77 11.88
C VAL A 37 1.85 12.34 12.38
N ALA A 38 0.79 11.65 12.80
CA ALA A 38 0.87 10.26 13.24
C ALA A 38 1.32 9.29 12.13
N GLU A 39 1.01 9.61 10.87
CA GLU A 39 1.44 8.84 9.69
C GLU A 39 2.87 9.15 9.24
N MET A 40 3.62 10.02 9.95
CA MET A 40 5.06 10.27 9.69
C MET A 40 5.95 9.13 10.22
N VAL A 41 5.58 7.89 9.92
CA VAL A 41 6.37 6.68 10.15
C VAL A 41 6.60 5.98 8.80
N PRO A 42 7.78 5.40 8.56
CA PRO A 42 8.03 4.56 7.40
C PRO A 42 6.96 3.46 7.31
N PRO A 43 6.41 3.20 6.11
CA PRO A 43 5.46 2.12 5.92
C PRO A 43 6.02 0.77 6.41
N PRO A 44 5.19 -0.15 6.93
CA PRO A 44 5.67 -1.40 7.55
C PRO A 44 6.60 -2.25 6.67
N ARG A 45 6.44 -2.18 5.34
CA ARG A 45 7.34 -2.86 4.39
C ARG A 45 8.81 -2.41 4.46
N PHE A 46 9.09 -1.28 5.09
CA PHE A 46 10.45 -0.74 5.26
C PHE A 46 11.03 -1.02 6.66
N ASP A 47 10.28 -1.64 7.56
CA ASP A 47 10.69 -1.84 8.96
C ASP A 47 11.96 -2.70 9.09
N SER A 48 12.02 -3.77 8.29
CA SER A 48 13.15 -4.70 8.26
C SER A 48 14.23 -4.34 7.25
N VAL A 49 14.08 -3.27 6.48
CA VAL A 49 15.04 -2.92 5.41
C VAL A 49 16.30 -2.33 6.04
N ARG A 50 17.44 -2.90 5.70
CA ARG A 50 18.76 -2.48 6.19
C ARG A 50 19.78 -2.54 5.05
N PHE A 51 20.81 -1.71 5.12
CA PHE A 51 21.91 -1.76 4.16
C PHE A 51 22.66 -3.11 4.21
N ASP A 52 22.74 -3.75 5.38
CA ASP A 52 23.38 -5.07 5.56
C ASP A 52 22.64 -6.22 4.86
N THR A 53 21.32 -6.09 4.65
CA THR A 53 20.49 -7.07 3.92
C THR A 53 20.51 -6.88 2.40
N TYR A 54 21.08 -5.80 1.90
CA TYR A 54 21.16 -5.54 0.46
C TYR A 54 22.32 -6.32 -0.16
N VAL A 55 22.05 -7.08 -1.21
CA VAL A 55 23.06 -7.84 -1.97
C VAL A 55 23.30 -7.13 -3.30
N PRO A 56 24.44 -6.41 -3.47
CA PRO A 56 24.75 -5.75 -4.73
C PRO A 56 24.98 -6.75 -5.87
N ASP A 57 24.55 -6.39 -7.07
CA ASP A 57 24.92 -7.10 -8.29
C ASP A 57 26.40 -6.82 -8.62
N PRO A 58 27.27 -7.85 -8.69
CA PRO A 58 28.67 -7.68 -9.06
C PRO A 58 28.88 -7.04 -10.44
N LYS A 59 27.89 -7.12 -11.34
CA LYS A 59 27.94 -6.49 -12.67
C LYS A 59 27.60 -5.01 -12.64
N GLN A 60 27.18 -4.47 -11.49
CA GLN A 60 26.81 -3.08 -11.32
C GLN A 60 27.57 -2.47 -10.12
N PRO A 61 28.84 -2.06 -10.30
CA PRO A 61 29.68 -1.55 -9.22
C PRO A 61 29.08 -0.34 -8.48
N SER A 62 28.27 0.46 -9.18
CA SER A 62 27.56 1.60 -8.59
C SER A 62 26.60 1.21 -7.47
N GLN A 63 26.11 -0.03 -7.44
CA GLN A 63 25.28 -0.52 -6.33
C GLN A 63 26.07 -0.63 -5.03
N ALA A 64 27.27 -1.22 -5.08
CA ALA A 64 28.14 -1.31 -3.90
C ALA A 64 28.63 0.08 -3.45
N GLU A 65 28.90 0.97 -4.40
CA GLU A 65 29.22 2.37 -4.11
C GLU A 65 28.05 3.07 -3.40
N ALA A 66 26.82 2.92 -3.90
CA ALA A 66 25.63 3.49 -3.28
C ALA A 66 25.44 2.99 -1.84
N VAL A 67 25.60 1.69 -1.58
CA VAL A 67 25.53 1.13 -0.23
C VAL A 67 26.57 1.78 0.69
N THR A 68 27.80 1.93 0.21
CA THR A 68 28.91 2.52 0.99
C THR A 68 28.61 3.97 1.35
N VAL A 69 28.26 4.80 0.36
CA VAL A 69 27.99 6.24 0.54
C VAL A 69 26.79 6.45 1.45
N LEU A 70 25.69 5.74 1.21
CA LEU A 70 24.45 5.90 1.98
C LEU A 70 24.57 5.37 3.41
N SER A 71 25.33 4.30 3.63
CA SER A 71 25.60 3.78 4.98
C SER A 71 26.43 4.77 5.80
N ALA A 72 27.47 5.36 5.19
CA ALA A 72 28.28 6.39 5.85
C ALA A 72 27.46 7.64 6.20
N PHE A 73 26.60 8.08 5.27
CA PHE A 73 25.67 9.18 5.53
C PHE A 73 24.73 8.86 6.70
N ALA A 74 24.13 7.67 6.72
CA ALA A 74 23.21 7.25 7.77
C ALA A 74 23.89 7.16 9.15
N ALA A 75 25.15 6.72 9.22
CA ALA A 75 25.92 6.71 10.45
C ALA A 75 26.11 8.12 11.05
N GLY A 76 26.14 9.15 10.20
CA GLY A 76 26.20 10.55 10.62
C GLY A 76 24.90 11.13 11.18
N LEU A 77 23.76 10.44 11.02
CA LEU A 77 22.44 10.89 11.50
C LEU A 77 22.16 10.55 12.97
N GLY A 78 23.15 10.06 13.72
CA GLY A 78 23.04 9.49 15.06
C GLY A 78 21.94 10.07 15.96
N GLY A 79 20.90 9.27 16.24
CA GLY A 79 20.03 9.41 17.41
C GLY A 79 18.57 9.87 17.21
N GLY A 80 18.10 10.18 16.00
CA GLY A 80 16.83 10.92 15.82
C GLY A 80 15.60 10.18 15.31
N ALA A 81 15.70 9.00 14.69
CA ALA A 81 14.56 8.43 13.98
C ALA A 81 14.50 6.90 14.06
N HIS A 82 14.37 6.37 15.28
CA HIS A 82 13.64 5.12 15.43
C HIS A 82 12.17 5.44 15.19
N ALA A 83 11.71 5.23 13.96
CA ALA A 83 10.31 5.29 13.66
C ALA A 83 9.63 4.07 14.30
N SER A 84 9.32 4.19 15.59
CA SER A 84 8.65 3.17 16.38
C SER A 84 7.19 3.07 15.92
N GLY A 85 6.95 2.31 14.87
CA GLY A 85 5.61 1.90 14.44
C GLY A 85 5.02 0.91 15.45
N SER A 86 4.41 1.41 16.52
CA SER A 86 3.52 0.61 17.36
C SER A 86 2.17 0.48 16.65
N GLY A 87 2.06 -0.48 15.73
CA GLY A 87 0.78 -0.90 15.16
C GLY A 87 0.03 -1.81 16.13
N GLY A 88 -1.10 -1.32 16.65
CA GLY A 88 -2.12 -2.12 17.34
C GLY A 88 -3.31 -2.42 16.42
#